data_AF-A0AAW5MRU3-F1
#
_entry.id   AF-A0AAW5MRU3-F1
#
_cell.length_a   1.000
_cell.length_b   1.000
_cell.length_c   1.000
_cell.angle_alpha   90.00
_cell.angle_beta   90.00
_cell.angle_gamma   90.00
#
_symmetry.space_group_name_H-M   'P 1'
#
loop_
_entity.id
_entity.type
_entity.pdbx_description
1 polymer ?
#
loop_
_entity_poly.entity_id
_entity_poly.type
_entity_poly.pdbx_seq_one_letter_code
_entity_poly.pdbx_strand_id
1 'polypeptide(L)'
;MMEETKNMPLDVFFMLSSCVPATSFETSGAVLKAEDLKELIDSDRVLGLREMMNYPGVLSREEEVLNKLKLAGSYNKIVDGHAPSVRGN
;
A
#
# COMPACT_ATOMS: atom_id res chain seq x y z
N MET A 1 -15.97 1.37 1.05
CA MET A 1 -15.39 2.72 0.86
C MET A 1 -15.51 3.21 -0.59
N MET A 2 -14.96 2.49 -1.57
CA MET A 2 -15.05 2.92 -2.98
C MET A 2 -16.49 3.05 -3.47
N GLU A 3 -17.36 2.09 -3.14
CA GLU A 3 -18.80 2.11 -3.49
C GLU A 3 -19.55 3.29 -2.86
N GLU A 4 -19.43 3.44 -1.54
CA GLU A 4 -20.10 4.51 -0.76
C GLU A 4 -19.80 5.93 -1.27
N THR A 5 -18.63 6.12 -1.86
CA THR A 5 -18.15 7.44 -2.28
C THR A 5 -18.44 7.76 -3.75
N LYS A 6 -19.08 6.84 -4.51
CA LYS A 6 -19.33 7.02 -5.95
C LYS A 6 -20.21 8.23 -6.29
N ASN A 7 -21.19 8.55 -5.43
CA ASN A 7 -22.22 9.55 -5.71
C ASN A 7 -22.15 10.75 -4.75
N MET A 8 -21.00 10.96 -4.10
CA MET A 8 -20.81 12.10 -3.20
C MET A 8 -20.48 13.37 -4.00
N PRO A 9 -20.84 14.57 -3.52
CA PRO A 9 -20.42 15.83 -4.12
C PRO A 9 -18.94 16.17 -3.81
N LEU A 10 -18.08 15.15 -3.79
CA LEU A 10 -16.65 15.22 -3.48
C LEU A 10 -15.93 14.13 -4.26
N ASP A 11 -14.86 14.50 -4.95
CA ASP A 11 -13.96 13.53 -5.58
C ASP A 11 -13.13 12.80 -4.52
N VAL A 12 -13.32 11.48 -4.42
CA VAL A 12 -12.57 10.63 -3.49
C VAL A 12 -11.70 9.66 -4.26
N PHE A 13 -10.39 9.77 -4.02
CA PHE A 13 -9.34 8.88 -4.52
C PHE A 13 -8.76 8.05 -3.39
N PHE A 14 -8.18 6.90 -3.74
CA PHE A 14 -7.72 5.90 -2.80
C PHE A 14 -6.24 5.58 -2.97
N MET A 15 -5.62 5.26 -1.84
CA MET A 15 -4.31 4.63 -1.77
C MET A 15 -4.51 3.26 -1.11
N LEU A 16 -4.00 2.19 -1.73
CA LEU A 16 -4.14 0.82 -1.23
C LEU A 16 -3.32 0.64 0.05
N SER A 17 -3.88 -0.10 1.00
CA SER A 17 -3.22 -0.38 2.27
C SER A 17 -1.94 -1.23 2.08
N SER A 18 -0.82 -0.73 2.59
CA SER A 18 0.52 -1.32 2.40
C SER A 18 0.92 -2.31 3.51
N CYS A 19 0.57 -2.00 4.77
CA CYS A 19 1.02 -2.74 5.96
C CYS A 19 -0.20 -3.23 6.77
N VAL A 20 -0.85 -4.30 6.30
CA VAL A 20 -1.94 -4.97 7.02
C VAL A 20 -1.61 -6.46 7.18
N PRO A 21 -1.40 -6.94 8.43
CA PRO A 21 -1.24 -6.14 9.65
C PRO A 21 -0.03 -5.20 9.58
N ALA A 22 0.02 -4.21 10.47
CA ALA A 22 1.16 -3.32 10.63
C ALA A 22 2.38 -4.07 11.19
N THR A 23 2.16 -5.09 12.02
CA THR A 23 3.23 -5.97 12.55
C THR A 23 2.80 -7.44 12.59
N SER A 24 3.74 -8.36 12.72
CA SER A 24 3.44 -9.80 12.89
C SER A 24 2.93 -10.16 14.30
N PHE A 25 2.94 -9.22 15.25
CA PHE A 25 2.56 -9.45 16.65
C PHE A 25 1.09 -9.16 16.95
N GLU A 26 0.34 -8.68 15.96
CA GLU A 26 -1.07 -8.34 16.12
C GLU A 26 -1.96 -9.23 15.26
N THR A 27 -3.25 -9.24 15.61
CA THR A 27 -4.29 -9.88 14.80
C THR A 27 -5.06 -8.78 14.07
N SER A 28 -4.91 -8.73 12.76
CA SER A 28 -5.76 -7.94 11.87
C SER A 28 -6.89 -8.79 11.31
N GLY A 29 -7.96 -8.14 10.84
CA GLY A 29 -9.07 -8.84 10.15
C GLY A 29 -8.69 -9.40 8.77
N ALA A 30 -7.48 -9.15 8.28
CA ALA A 30 -6.95 -9.64 7.00
C ALA A 30 -5.42 -9.60 7.01
N VAL A 31 -4.78 -10.39 6.14
CA VAL A 31 -3.36 -10.23 5.78
C VAL A 31 -3.35 -9.87 4.31
N LEU A 32 -2.91 -8.66 3.96
CA LEU A 32 -2.94 -8.20 2.57
C LEU A 32 -1.58 -8.44 1.92
N LYS A 33 -1.52 -9.32 0.94
CA LYS A 33 -0.36 -9.57 0.08
C LYS A 33 -0.47 -8.77 -1.21
N ALA A 34 0.59 -8.79 -2.03
CA ALA A 34 0.58 -8.06 -3.31
C ALA A 34 -0.52 -8.59 -4.25
N GLU A 35 -0.77 -9.89 -4.22
CA GLU A 35 -1.79 -10.56 -5.04
C GLU A 35 -3.20 -10.05 -4.71
N ASP A 36 -3.50 -9.84 -3.42
CA ASP A 36 -4.79 -9.33 -2.96
C ASP A 36 -5.06 -7.89 -3.41
N LEU A 37 -4.00 -7.11 -3.68
CA LEU A 37 -4.08 -5.73 -4.12
C LEU A 37 -4.23 -5.59 -5.64
N LYS A 38 -3.88 -6.64 -6.39
CA LYS A 38 -3.77 -6.60 -7.86
C LYS A 38 -5.09 -6.27 -8.55
N GLU A 39 -6.21 -6.74 -8.00
CA GLU A 39 -7.54 -6.48 -8.56
C GLU A 39 -7.97 -5.01 -8.40
N LEU A 40 -7.41 -4.30 -7.42
CA LEU A 40 -7.80 -2.93 -7.09
C LEU A 40 -6.86 -1.89 -7.69
N ILE A 41 -5.58 -2.24 -7.88
CA ILE A 41 -4.53 -1.26 -8.19
C ILE A 41 -4.72 -0.59 -9.56
N ASP A 42 -5.36 -1.27 -10.51
CA ASP A 42 -5.62 -0.74 -11.85
C ASP A 42 -6.84 0.19 -11.93
N SER A 43 -7.61 0.33 -10.83
CA SER A 43 -8.75 1.23 -10.80
C SER A 43 -8.34 2.69 -11.03
N ASP A 44 -9.12 3.42 -11.83
CA ASP A 44 -8.92 4.86 -12.08
C ASP A 44 -8.97 5.70 -10.80
N ARG A 45 -9.69 5.23 -9.77
CA ARG A 45 -9.81 5.92 -8.48
C ARG A 45 -8.73 5.53 -7.48
N VAL A 46 -7.83 4.63 -7.85
CA VAL A 46 -6.68 4.20 -7.04
C VAL A 46 -5.41 4.83 -7.59
N LEU A 47 -4.78 5.68 -6.77
CA LEU A 47 -3.58 6.44 -7.15
C LEU A 47 -2.28 5.66 -6.86
N GLY A 48 -2.34 4.68 -5.97
CA GLY A 48 -1.24 3.76 -5.73
C GLY A 48 -1.22 3.14 -4.35
N LEU A 49 -0.03 2.87 -3.83
CA LEU A 49 0.20 2.22 -2.56
C LEU A 49 0.42 3.26 -1.46
N ARG A 50 -0.37 3.16 -0.38
CA ARG A 50 -0.32 4.05 0.78
C ARG A 50 0.97 3.85 1.58
N GLU A 51 1.32 4.86 2.39
CA GLU A 51 2.45 4.92 3.30
C GLU A 51 3.08 3.56 3.67
N MET A 52 4.20 3.21 3.05
CA MET A 52 4.96 2.00 3.41
C MET A 52 5.67 2.26 4.74
N MET A 53 5.02 1.86 5.84
CA MET A 53 5.54 2.01 7.20
C MET A 53 6.53 0.93 7.59
N ASN A 54 6.48 -0.26 6.95
CA ASN A 54 7.49 -1.29 7.11
C ASN A 54 8.78 -0.92 6.35
N TYR A 55 9.35 0.25 6.65
CA TYR A 55 10.64 0.67 6.15
C TYR A 55 11.78 -0.28 6.57
N PRO A 56 11.77 -0.96 7.75
CA PRO A 56 12.77 -1.97 8.05
C PRO A 56 12.78 -3.09 7.01
N GLY A 57 11.59 -3.56 6.61
CA GLY A 57 11.41 -4.55 5.55
C GLY A 57 11.87 -4.07 4.17
N VAL A 58 11.70 -2.78 3.86
CA VAL A 58 12.27 -2.20 2.64
C VAL A 58 13.80 -2.25 2.68
N LEU A 59 14.42 -1.82 3.79
CA LEU A 59 15.87 -1.78 3.95
C LEU A 59 16.50 -3.18 3.99
N SER A 60 15.82 -4.15 4.61
CA SER A 60 16.23 -5.55 4.68
C SER A 60 15.93 -6.34 3.40
N ARG A 61 15.19 -5.74 2.45
CA ARG A 61 14.75 -6.36 1.19
C ARG A 61 13.84 -7.58 1.42
N GLU A 62 12.96 -7.50 2.41
CA GLU A 62 11.93 -8.50 2.65
C GLU A 62 11.05 -8.69 1.41
N GLU A 63 10.89 -9.95 1.00
CA GLU A 63 10.26 -10.31 -0.27
C GLU A 63 8.81 -9.82 -0.36
N GLU A 64 8.00 -10.04 0.68
CA GLU A 64 6.60 -9.61 0.68
C GLU A 64 6.43 -8.08 0.57
N VAL A 65 7.34 -7.33 1.20
CA VAL A 65 7.36 -5.86 1.10
C VAL A 65 7.73 -5.44 -0.31
N LEU A 66 8.81 -6.00 -0.86
CA LEU A 66 9.25 -5.69 -2.22
C LEU A 66 8.22 -6.08 -3.28
N ASN A 67 7.46 -7.16 -3.08
CA ASN A 67 6.41 -7.58 -4.01
C ASN A 67 5.29 -6.54 -4.10
N LYS A 68 4.89 -5.92 -2.99
CA LYS A 68 3.91 -4.81 -3.00
C LYS A 68 4.45 -3.58 -3.73
N LEU A 69 5.73 -3.24 -3.52
CA LEU A 69 6.37 -2.12 -4.21
C LEU A 69 6.47 -2.38 -5.72
N LYS A 70 6.86 -3.59 -6.12
CA LYS A 70 6.92 -4.01 -7.53
C LYS A 70 5.56 -3.98 -8.19
N LEU A 71 4.50 -4.42 -7.50
CA LEU A 71 3.13 -4.33 -8.01
C LEU A 71 2.77 -2.87 -8.33
N ALA A 72 2.96 -1.95 -7.39
CA ALA A 72 2.67 -0.54 -7.66
C ALA A 72 3.50 0.00 -8.83
N GLY A 73 4.80 -0.36 -8.89
CA GLY A 73 5.67 0.00 -10.00
C GLY A 73 5.22 -0.57 -11.36
N SER A 74 4.74 -1.82 -11.40
CA SER A 74 4.30 -2.45 -12.66
C SER A 74 3.04 -1.82 -13.25
N TYR A 75 2.22 -1.18 -12.41
CA TYR A 75 1.04 -0.41 -12.84
C TYR A 75 1.33 1.09 -12.95
N ASN A 76 2.59 1.51 -12.84
CA ASN A 76 3.03 2.91 -12.87
C ASN A 76 2.27 3.80 -11.85
N LYS A 77 1.99 3.24 -10.67
CA LYS A 77 1.28 3.91 -9.59
C LYS A 77 2.25 4.50 -8.56
N ILE A 78 1.76 5.48 -7.81
CA ILE A 78 2.54 6.15 -6.76
C ILE A 78 2.80 5.18 -5.60
N VAL A 79 4.00 5.25 -5.03
CA VAL A 79 4.32 4.59 -3.76
C VAL A 79 4.62 5.68 -2.75
N ASP A 80 3.75 5.79 -1.74
CA ASP A 80 3.97 6.66 -0.61
C ASP A 80 4.77 5.92 0.48
N GLY A 81 5.66 6.63 1.17
CA GLY A 81 6.62 6.05 2.11
C GLY A 81 6.52 6.68 3.49
N HIS A 82 6.73 5.88 4.54
CA HIS A 82 6.79 6.37 5.92
C HIS A 82 8.14 5.97 6.53
N ALA A 83 9.06 6.93 6.57
CA ALA A 83 10.46 6.70 6.90
C ALA A 83 10.95 7.60 8.06
N PRO A 84 10.27 7.58 9.22
CA PRO A 84 10.67 8.40 10.36
C PRO A 84 12.09 8.03 10.80
N SER A 85 12.92 9.04 11.02
CA SER A 85 14.31 8.87 11.46
C SER A 85 15.23 8.08 10.53
N VAL A 86 14.77 7.66 9.35
CA VAL A 86 15.63 7.06 8.32
C VAL A 86 16.55 8.15 7.77
N ARG A 87 17.85 7.86 7.73
CA ARG A 87 18.88 8.77 7.21
C ARG A 87 19.87 7.95 6.37
N GLY A 88 20.48 8.61 5.40
CA GLY A 88 21.63 8.07 4.67
C GLY A 88 22.92 8.25 5.46
N ASN A 89 23.97 7.54 5.04
CA ASN A 89 25.34 7.76 5.51
C ASN A 89 26.00 8.92 4.75
#